data_AF-A0A1Y4AN57-F1
#
_entry.id   AF-A0A1Y4AN57-F1
#
_cell.length_a   1.000
_cell.length_b   1.000
_cell.length_c   1.000
_cell.angle_alpha   90.00
_cell.angle_beta   90.00
_cell.angle_gamma   90.00
#
_symmetry.space_group_name_H-M   'P 1'
#
loop_
_entity.id
_entity.type
_entity.pdbx_description
1 polymer ?
#
loop_
_entity_poly.entity_id
_entity_poly.type
_entity_poly.pdbx_seq_one_letter_code
_entity_poly.pdbx_strand_id
1 'polypeptide(L)' 'MDRKRLMEEAIHSGEMEGAYVSEEFRKDADEYVKGDISIEDLMRRTKRRWIVERKEAAHVG' A
#
# COMPACT_ATOMS: atom_id res chain seq x y z
N MET A 1 -11.58 -11.85 11.42
CA MET A 1 -10.60 -10.80 11.06
C MET A 1 -11.26 -9.93 10.01
N ASP A 2 -11.61 -8.70 10.37
CA ASP A 2 -12.26 -7.77 9.43
C ASP A 2 -11.17 -7.06 8.63
N ARG A 3 -10.97 -7.45 7.37
CA ARG A 3 -9.90 -6.93 6.52
C ARG A 3 -10.05 -5.42 6.31
N LYS A 4 -11.28 -4.92 6.28
CA LYS A 4 -11.56 -3.50 6.13
C LYS A 4 -11.05 -2.73 7.33
N ARG A 5 -11.42 -3.16 8.55
CA ARG A 5 -10.99 -2.51 9.78
C ARG A 5 -9.47 -2.50 9.92
N LEU A 6 -8.81 -3.64 9.65
CA LEU A 6 -7.35 -3.74 9.69
C LEU A 6 -6.67 -2.76 8.72
N MET A 7 -7.23 -2.58 7.52
CA MET A 7 -6.66 -1.62 6.57
C MET A 7 -6.94 -0.17 6.92
N GLU A 8 -8.14 0.15 7.43
CA GLU A 8 -8.47 1.49 7.91
C GLU A 8 -7.55 1.87 9.09
N GLU A 9 -7.32 0.97 10.04
CA GLU A 9 -6.39 1.19 11.16
C GLU A 9 -4.95 1.38 10.68
N ALA A 10 -4.48 0.55 9.74
CA ALA A 10 -3.11 0.67 9.21
C ALA A 10 -2.89 1.97 8.42
N ILE A 11 -3.85 2.38 7.60
CA ILE A 11 -3.79 3.64 6.85
C ILE A 11 -3.82 4.83 7.81
N HIS A 12 -4.73 4.81 8.78
CA HIS A 12 -4.87 5.91 9.74
C HIS A 12 -3.64 6.03 10.65
N SER A 13 -3.05 4.92 11.09
CA SER A 13 -1.78 4.91 11.83
C SER A 13 -0.66 5.51 11.00
N GLY A 14 -0.54 5.11 9.73
CA GLY A 14 0.45 5.68 8.81
C GLY A 14 0.27 7.18 8.61
N GLU A 15 -0.96 7.64 8.38
CA GLU A 15 -1.28 9.06 8.21
C GLU A 15 -0.96 9.87 9.48
N MET A 16 -1.22 9.33 10.67
CA MET A 16 -0.83 9.96 11.94
C MET A 16 0.70 10.06 12.12
N GLU A 17 1.45 9.10 11.59
CA GLU A 17 2.92 9.12 11.56
C GLU A 17 3.49 10.01 10.44
N GLY A 18 2.63 10.63 9.62
CA GLY A 18 3.01 11.48 8.50
C GLY A 18 3.35 10.71 7.22
N ALA A 19 3.05 9.42 7.16
CA ALA A 19 3.20 8.62 5.95
C ALA A 19 2.15 9.02 4.89
N TYR A 20 2.61 9.26 3.67
CA TYR A 20 1.72 9.47 2.54
C TYR A 20 1.21 8.13 2.00
N VAL A 21 -0.11 7.97 1.98
CA VAL A 21 -0.76 6.79 1.41
C VAL A 21 -1.26 7.14 0.00
N SER A 22 -0.64 6.53 -1.02
CA SER A 22 -1.01 6.79 -2.40
C SER A 22 -2.40 6.24 -2.76
N GLU A 23 -3.06 6.88 -3.73
CA GLU A 23 -4.35 6.42 -4.27
C GLU A 23 -4.28 4.99 -4.80
N GLU A 24 -3.16 4.64 -5.43
CA GLU A 24 -2.94 3.28 -5.94
C GLU A 24 -2.81 2.25 -4.81
N PHE A 25 -2.24 2.62 -3.66
CA PHE A 25 -2.22 1.74 -2.49
C PHE A 25 -3.63 1.56 -1.92
N ARG A 26 -4.43 2.64 -1.86
CA ARG A 26 -5.83 2.56 -1.44
C ARG A 26 -6.66 1.64 -2.34
N LYS A 27 -6.40 1.66 -3.65
CA LYS A 27 -7.05 0.74 -4.60
C LYS A 27 -6.68 -0.72 -4.36
N ASP A 28 -5.39 -1.02 -4.16
CA ASP A 28 -4.98 -2.39 -3.84
C ASP A 28 -5.52 -2.84 -2.47
N ALA A 29 -5.61 -1.94 -1.50
CA ALA A 29 -6.21 -2.23 -0.20
C ALA A 29 -7.71 -2.57 -0.33
N ASP A 30 -8.45 -1.87 -1.19
CA ASP A 30 -9.85 -2.17 -1.49
C ASP A 30 -10.01 -3.56 -2.16
N GLU A 31 -9.14 -3.92 -3.11
CA GLU A 31 -9.10 -5.27 -3.70
C GLU A 31 -8.80 -6.35 -2.63
N TYR A 32 -7.93 -6.08 -1.66
CA TYR A 32 -7.63 -7.00 -0.56
C TYR A 32 -8.83 -7.17 0.39
N VAL A 33 -9.53 -6.08 0.69
CA VAL A 33 -10.73 -6.06 1.54
C VAL A 33 -11.86 -6.83 0.90
N LYS A 34 -12.07 -6.68 -0.42
CA LYS A 34 -13.03 -7.46 -1.21
C LYS A 34 -12.66 -8.94 -1.32
N GLY A 35 -11.39 -9.25 -1.13
CA GLY A 35 -10.85 -10.60 -1.23
C GLY A 35 -10.43 -11.02 -2.63
N ASP A 36 -10.38 -10.07 -3.56
CA ASP A 36 -9.90 -10.27 -4.92
C ASP A 36 -8.38 -10.54 -4.96
N ILE A 37 -7.63 -10.02 -3.97
CA ILE A 37 -6.20 -10.28 -3.81
C ILE A 37 -5.85 -10.75 -2.40
N SER A 38 -4.76 -11.52 -2.29
CA SER A 38 -4.18 -11.91 -1.00
C SER A 38 -3.34 -10.79 -0.39
N ILE A 39 -3.01 -10.91 0.90
CA ILE A 39 -2.07 -9.98 1.57
C ILE A 39 -0.68 -10.04 0.92
N GLU A 40 -0.26 -11.20 0.42
CA GLU A 40 1.00 -11.34 -0.33
C GLU A 40 0.96 -10.60 -1.66
N ASP A 41 -0.17 -10.63 -2.38
CA ASP A 41 -0.36 -9.85 -3.60
C ASP A 41 -0.32 -8.34 -3.32
N LEU A 42 -1.01 -7.88 -2.28
CA LEU A 42 -0.99 -6.48 -1.82
C LEU A 42 0.44 -6.02 -1.52
N MET A 43 1.18 -6.81 -0.73
CA MET A 43 2.58 -6.52 -0.39
C MET A 43 3.51 -6.56 -1.61
N ARG A 44 3.29 -7.50 -2.53
CA ARG A 44 4.08 -7.62 -3.77
C ARG A 44 3.88 -6.40 -4.68
N ARG A 45 2.64 -5.94 -4.87
CA ARG A 45 2.31 -4.73 -5.65
C ARG A 45 2.93 -3.48 -5.01
N THR A 46 2.80 -3.36 -3.69
CA THR A 46 3.37 -2.26 -2.91
C THR A 46 4.90 -2.24 -3.03
N LYS A 47 5.57 -3.38 -2.80
CA LYS A 47 7.03 -3.51 -2.90
C LYS A 47 7.55 -3.22 -4.31
N ARG A 48 6.84 -3.67 -5.35
CA ARG A 48 7.21 -3.38 -6.75
C ARG A 48 7.26 -1.86 -6.99
N ARG A 49 6.26 -1.12 -6.51
CA ARG A 49 6.20 0.35 -6.64
C ARG A 49 7.36 1.02 -5.89
N TRP A 50 7.59 0.65 -4.63
CA TRP A 50 8.75 1.15 -3.87
C TRP A 50 10.10 0.91 -4.56
N ILE A 51 10.28 -0.24 -5.22
CA ILE A 51 11.51 -0.54 -5.97
C ILE A 51 11.64 0.33 -7.23
N VAL A 52 10.54 0.57 -7.94
CA VAL A 52 10.52 1.43 -9.15
C VAL A 52 10.79 2.87 -8.76
N GLU A 53 10.06 3.42 -7.79
CA GLU A 53 10.21 4.81 -7.34
C GLU A 53 11.63 5.09 -6.82
N ARG A 54 12.22 4.15 -6.07
CA ARG A 54 13.61 4.26 -5.62
C ARG A 54 14.63 4.15 -6.76
N LYS A 55 14.33 3.40 -7.82
CA LYS A 55 15.18 3.33 -9.03
C LYS A 55 15.13 4.63 -9.82
N GLU A 56 13.95 5.25 -9.94
CA GLU A 56 13.79 6.54 -10.60
C GLU A 56 14.46 7.66 -9.81
N ALA A 57 14.31 7.69 -8.48
CA ALA A 57 15.01 8.64 -7.62
C ALA A 57 16.55 8.52 -7.71
N ALA A 58 17.08 7.31 -7.93
CA ALA A 58 18.51 7.07 -8.08
C ALA A 58 19.06 7.38 -9.49
N HIS A 59 18.20 7.58 -10.50
CA HIS A 59 18.61 7.87 -11.88
C HIS A 59 18.60 9.37 -12.21
N VAL A 60 18.05 10.21 -11.32
CA VAL A 60 18.00 11.68 -11.45
C VAL A 60 19.11 12.35 -10.60
N GLY A 61 20.15 11.61 -10.23
CA GLY A 61 21.30 12.08 -9.45
C GLY A 61 22.53 12.38 -10.30
#